data_AF-A0A0C3PC09-F1
#
_entry.id   AF-A0A0C3PC09-F1
#
_cell.length_a   1.000
_cell.length_b   1.000
_cell.length_c   1.000
_cell.angle_alpha   90.00
_cell.angle_beta   90.00
_cell.angle_gamma   90.00
#
_symmetry.space_group_name_H-M   'P 1'
#
loop_
_entity.id
_entity.type
_entity.pdbx_description
1 polymer ?
#
loop_
_entity_poly.entity_id
_entity_poly.type
_entity_poly.pdbx_seq_one_letter_code
_entity_poly.pdbx_strand_id
1 'polypeptide(L)'
;VYRINWLKARARRDRWKEELSLVRHEMVWAILWFEFQKDIWEKRALQLLEPGKMAYAHKQIVLWTDFSKKAQLMFQGKQMDCI
;
A
#
# COMPACT_ATOMS: atom_id res chain seq x y z
N VAL A 1 -35.81 24.76 -9.59
CA VAL A 1 -35.36 23.37 -9.33
C VAL A 1 -34.09 22.98 -10.10
N TYR A 2 -33.94 23.35 -11.38
CA TYR A 2 -32.76 23.02 -12.21
C TYR A 2 -31.39 23.42 -11.63
N ARG A 3 -31.26 24.64 -11.09
CA ARG A 3 -29.98 25.14 -10.54
C ARG A 3 -29.45 24.32 -9.36
N ILE A 4 -30.34 23.90 -8.46
CA ILE A 4 -29.97 23.08 -7.29
C ILE A 4 -29.50 21.69 -7.74
N ASN A 5 -30.19 21.09 -8.70
CA ASN A 5 -29.80 19.78 -9.24
C ASN A 5 -28.43 19.84 -9.93
N TRP A 6 -28.15 20.92 -10.67
CA TRP A 6 -26.83 21.14 -11.27
C TRP A 6 -25.72 21.30 -10.22
N LEU A 7 -25.95 22.09 -9.16
CA LEU A 7 -24.97 22.26 -8.08
C LEU A 7 -24.67 20.94 -7.35
N LYS A 8 -25.71 20.13 -7.07
CA LYS A 8 -25.54 18.79 -6.48
C LYS A 8 -24.74 17.85 -7.39
N ALA A 9 -25.02 17.87 -8.69
CA ALA A 9 -24.29 17.06 -9.66
C ALA A 9 -22.81 17.48 -9.77
N ARG A 10 -22.54 18.79 -9.77
CA ARG A 10 -21.18 19.34 -9.75
C ARG A 10 -20.42 18.95 -8.48
N ALA A 11 -21.02 19.16 -7.30
CA ALA A 11 -20.38 18.79 -6.03
C ALA A 11 -20.04 17.29 -5.93
N ARG A 12 -20.92 16.42 -6.46
CA ARG A 12 -20.59 14.98 -6.55
C ARG A 12 -19.40 14.73 -7.47
N ARG A 13 -19.38 15.33 -8.66
CA ARG A 13 -18.25 15.19 -9.60
C ARG A 13 -16.94 15.64 -8.96
N ASP A 14 -16.94 16.79 -8.29
CA ASP A 14 -15.75 17.34 -7.65
C ASP A 14 -15.25 16.42 -6.53
N ARG A 15 -16.16 15.89 -5.70
CA ARG A 15 -15.83 14.86 -4.68
C ARG A 15 -15.22 13.60 -5.30
N TRP A 16 -15.82 13.07 -6.36
CA TRP A 16 -15.28 11.88 -7.04
C TRP A 16 -13.86 12.14 -7.58
N LYS A 17 -13.58 13.36 -8.04
CA LYS A 17 -12.25 13.74 -8.51
C LYS A 17 -11.24 13.81 -7.35
N GLU A 18 -11.64 14.34 -6.20
CA GLU A 18 -10.83 14.37 -4.98
C GLU A 18 -10.55 12.94 -4.49
N GLU A 19 -11.58 12.11 -4.40
CA GLU A 19 -11.48 10.72 -3.92
C GLU A 19 -10.57 9.88 -4.81
N LEU A 20 -10.67 10.03 -6.14
CA LEU A 20 -9.75 9.38 -7.07
C LEU A 20 -8.29 9.80 -6.83
N SER A 21 -8.05 11.08 -6.51
CA SER A 21 -6.72 11.55 -6.17
C SER A 21 -6.24 10.95 -4.85
N LEU A 22 -7.08 10.95 -3.81
CA LEU A 22 -6.75 10.38 -2.50
C LEU A 22 -6.40 8.90 -2.60
N VAL A 23 -7.25 8.09 -3.26
CA VAL A 23 -7.02 6.64 -3.43
C VAL A 23 -5.68 6.37 -4.12
N ARG A 24 -5.31 7.14 -5.14
CA ARG A 24 -4.00 7.00 -5.80
C ARG A 24 -2.83 7.25 -4.85
N HIS A 25 -2.94 8.26 -3.98
CA HIS A 25 -1.90 8.53 -2.99
C HIS A 25 -1.86 7.44 -1.91
N GLU A 26 -3.03 6.97 -1.46
CA GLU A 26 -3.13 5.88 -0.49
C GLU A 26 -2.50 4.58 -1.00
N MET A 27 -2.66 4.26 -2.29
CA MET A 27 -1.99 3.11 -2.93
C MET A 27 -0.46 3.24 -2.86
N VAL A 28 0.08 4.42 -3.13
CA VAL A 28 1.52 4.68 -3.01
C VAL A 28 1.98 4.59 -1.55
N TRP A 29 1.21 5.18 -0.62
CA TRP A 29 1.51 5.11 0.80
C TRP A 29 1.48 3.69 1.36
N ALA A 30 0.60 2.83 0.85
CA ALA A 30 0.56 1.42 1.24
C ALA A 30 1.87 0.69 0.85
N ILE A 31 2.39 0.94 -0.36
CA ILE A 31 3.68 0.38 -0.79
C ILE A 31 4.82 0.89 0.12
N LEU A 32 4.89 2.20 0.33
CA LEU A 32 5.92 2.82 1.18
C LEU A 32 5.86 2.30 2.62
N TRP A 33 4.65 2.02 3.12
CA TRP A 33 4.46 1.43 4.43
C TRP A 33 5.00 0.00 4.52
N PHE A 34 4.79 -0.83 3.50
CA PHE A 34 5.35 -2.18 3.46
C PHE A 34 6.88 -2.18 3.41
N GLU A 35 7.47 -1.27 2.61
CA GLU A 35 8.92 -1.08 2.56
C GLU A 35 9.48 -0.62 3.92
N PHE A 36 8.81 0.34 4.56
CA PHE A 36 9.16 0.78 5.90
C PHE A 36 9.11 -0.35 6.94
N GLN A 37 8.08 -1.20 6.89
CA GLN A 37 8.00 -2.37 7.79
C GLN A 37 9.12 -3.37 7.53
N LYS A 38 9.43 -3.67 6.26
CA LYS A 38 10.58 -4.51 5.88
C LYS A 38 11.87 -3.96 6.50
N ASP A 39 12.14 -2.67 6.36
CA ASP A 39 13.35 -2.03 6.90
C ASP A 39 13.41 -2.08 8.43
N ILE A 40 12.28 -1.97 9.12
CA ILE A 40 12.21 -2.18 10.58
C ILE A 40 12.63 -3.60 10.94
N TRP A 41 12.13 -4.60 10.22
CA TRP A 41 12.45 -6.00 10.50
C TRP A 41 13.90 -6.36 10.14
N GLU A 42 14.46 -5.76 9.08
CA GLU A 42 15.88 -5.87 8.75
C GLU A 42 16.76 -5.33 9.89
N LYS A 43 16.45 -4.14 10.41
CA LYS A 43 17.16 -3.56 11.57
C LYS A 43 17.05 -4.45 12.81
N ARG A 44 15.89 -5.04 13.06
CA ARG A 44 15.68 -5.98 14.17
C ARG A 44 16.48 -7.27 14.00
N ALA A 45 16.52 -7.83 12.79
CA ALA A 45 17.27 -9.05 12.51
C ALA A 45 18.77 -8.88 12.83
N LEU A 46 19.34 -7.71 12.56
CA LEU A 46 20.74 -7.39 12.88
C LEU A 46 21.03 -7.31 14.38
N GLN A 47 20.04 -7.02 15.21
CA GLN A 47 20.21 -6.85 16.66
C GLN A 47 19.95 -8.15 17.46
N LEU A 48 19.38 -9.17 16.82
CA LEU A 48 19.00 -10.41 17.49
C LEU A 48 20.15 -11.42 17.48
N LEU A 49 20.51 -11.94 18.65
CA LEU A 49 21.49 -13.03 18.77
C LEU A 49 20.83 -14.42 18.83
N GLU A 50 19.57 -14.51 19.25
CA GLU A 50 18.90 -15.80 19.39
C GLU A 50 18.45 -16.35 18.02
N PRO A 51 18.81 -17.60 17.69
CA PRO A 51 18.55 -18.17 16.36
C PRO A 51 17.06 -18.26 16.02
N GLY A 52 16.21 -18.57 17.00
CA GLY A 52 14.76 -18.63 16.78
C GLY A 52 14.15 -17.25 16.45
N LYS A 53 14.59 -16.21 17.15
CA LYS A 53 14.14 -14.83 16.89
C LYS A 53 14.66 -14.31 15.56
N MET A 54 15.91 -14.64 15.20
CA MET A 54 16.46 -14.34 13.87
C MET A 54 15.65 -14.99 12.75
N ALA A 55 15.34 -16.28 12.86
CA ALA A 55 14.54 -16.99 11.86
C ALA A 55 13.16 -16.34 11.67
N TYR A 56 12.51 -15.92 12.76
CA TYR A 56 11.24 -15.20 12.68
C TYR A 56 11.40 -13.82 12.03
N ALA A 57 12.44 -13.07 12.38
CA ALA A 57 12.70 -11.76 11.78
C ALA A 57 12.92 -11.88 10.27
N HIS A 58 13.70 -12.86 9.81
CA HIS A 58 13.87 -13.14 8.38
C HIS A 58 12.56 -13.49 7.67
N LYS A 59 11.70 -14.30 8.31
CA LYS A 59 10.36 -14.58 7.78
C LYS A 59 9.55 -13.30 7.60
N GLN A 60 9.60 -12.38 8.57
CA GLN A 60 8.90 -11.10 8.46
C GLN A 60 9.44 -10.25 7.30
N ILE A 61 10.76 -10.16 7.14
CA ILE A 61 11.38 -9.43 6.03
C ILE A 61 10.85 -9.93 4.68
N VAL A 62 10.82 -11.25 4.47
CA VAL A 62 10.29 -11.86 3.25
C VAL A 62 8.82 -11.51 3.05
N LEU A 63 7.99 -11.66 4.09
CA LEU A 63 6.56 -11.34 4.04
C LEU A 63 6.30 -9.89 3.58
N TRP A 64 6.97 -8.92 4.20
CA TRP A 64 6.79 -7.50 3.87
C TRP A 64 7.34 -7.17 2.48
N THR A 65 8.41 -7.84 2.06
CA THR A 65 8.94 -7.72 0.69
C THR A 65 7.92 -8.21 -0.34
N ASP A 66 7.28 -9.35 -0.09
CA ASP A 66 6.28 -9.92 -1.00
C ASP A 66 5.02 -9.04 -1.08
N PHE A 67 4.58 -8.47 0.05
CA PHE A 67 3.50 -7.49 0.05
C PHE A 67 3.82 -6.24 -0.76
N SER A 68 5.02 -5.66 -0.60
CA SER A 68 5.42 -4.51 -1.42
C SER A 68 5.41 -4.85 -2.91
N LYS A 69 6.04 -5.96 -3.32
CA LYS A 69 6.07 -6.41 -4.71
C LYS A 69 4.67 -6.63 -5.27
N LYS A 70 3.82 -7.36 -4.55
CA LYS A 70 2.45 -7.64 -4.98
C LYS A 70 1.63 -6.36 -5.13
N ALA A 71 1.74 -5.44 -4.18
CA ALA A 71 1.06 -4.14 -4.24
C ALA A 71 1.53 -3.30 -5.42
N GLN A 72 2.84 -3.21 -5.67
CA GLN A 72 3.41 -2.52 -6.82
C GLN A 72 2.85 -3.06 -8.15
N LEU A 73 2.77 -4.38 -8.29
CA LEU A 73 2.28 -5.01 -9.52
C LEU A 73 0.78 -4.75 -9.72
N MET A 74 -0.03 -4.98 -8.68
CA MET A 74 -1.46 -4.70 -8.68
C MET A 74 -1.78 -3.24 -9.01
N PHE A 75 -1.04 -2.30 -8.42
CA PHE A 75 -1.28 -0.87 -8.55
C PHE A 75 -0.76 -0.27 -9.87
N GLN A 76 0.23 -0.90 -10.50
CA GLN A 76 0.67 -0.55 -11.86
C GLN A 76 -0.30 -1.05 -12.96
N GLY A 77 -1.40 -1.71 -12.60
CA GLY A 77 -2.33 -2.31 -13.57
C GLY A 77 -1.74 -3.53 -14.28
N LYS A 78 -0.59 -4.03 -13.81
CA LYS A 78 -0.04 -5.33 -14.23
C LYS A 78 -0.75 -6.38 -13.41
N GLN A 79 -1.89 -6.86 -13.93
CA GLN A 79 -2.59 -7.98 -13.33
C GLN A 79 -1.59 -9.12 -13.12
N MET A 80 -1.38 -9.48 -11.86
CA MET A 80 -0.63 -10.67 -11.51
C MET A 80 -1.53 -11.86 -11.85
N ASP A 81 -1.40 -12.36 -13.08
CA ASP A 81 -1.86 -13.70 -13.41
C ASP A 81 -0.99 -14.65 -12.58
N CYS A 82 -1.45 -15.01 -11.39
CA CYS A 82 -0.70 -15.89 -10.52
C CYS A 82 -1.61 -16.99 -9.98
N ILE A 83 -1.34 -18.18 -10.53
CA ILE A 83 -1.14 -19.48 -9.86
C ILE A 83 -2.38 -20.12 -9.23
#